data_AF-A0A1E3WAS1-F1
#
_entry.id   AF-A0A1E3WAS1-F1
#
_cell.length_a   1.000
_cell.length_b   1.000
_cell.length_c   1.000
_cell.angle_alpha   90.00
_cell.angle_beta   90.00
_cell.angle_gamma   90.00
#
_symmetry.space_group_name_H-M   'P 1'
#
loop_
_entity.id
_entity.type
_entity.pdbx_description
1 polymer ?
#
loop_
_entity_poly.entity_id
_entity_poly.type
_entity_poly.pdbx_seq_one_letter_code
_entity_poly.pdbx_strand_id
1 'polypeptide(L)'
;MAIFIDGTKSQLILPALARAWKLRDFLALVPIDCAAYISYETKIDTSMEAYKRNQVLEAIAITLGEGPSPSEVVKTAVKRLLDIDRHFKRSPRSNDPEQANYAFFSSDAPGSGVEVLFSPYEAFALLLGVDLLNHRWTQGTAVKILRQARPLLEPKHAEILSWNPEELFNWEKVAERARPGDLAVATTRPVSLAICSRLGRPVDHASDETREVAVLENGELMPFIRREAGISSTVIELTRLAHRLQSALAETTPSKRGRGSA
;
A
#
# COMPACT_ATOMS: atom_id res chain seq x y z
N MET A 1 8.86 -12.47 -8.37
CA MET A 1 8.88 -13.63 -9.28
C MET A 1 7.54 -14.32 -9.14
N ALA A 2 6.63 -14.12 -10.10
CA ALA A 2 5.27 -14.68 -10.02
C ALA A 2 5.27 -16.05 -10.72
N ILE A 3 4.82 -17.08 -9.99
CA ILE A 3 4.63 -18.42 -10.54
C ILE A 3 3.16 -18.48 -10.99
N PHE A 4 2.95 -18.60 -12.30
CA PHE A 4 1.62 -18.85 -12.87
C PHE A 4 1.31 -20.33 -12.75
N ILE A 5 0.11 -20.67 -12.27
CA ILE A 5 -0.39 -22.04 -12.26
C ILE A 5 -0.86 -22.35 -13.70
N ASP A 6 -0.03 -23.08 -14.44
CA ASP A 6 -0.30 -23.48 -15.82
C ASP A 6 -1.25 -24.69 -15.85
N GLY A 7 -2.50 -24.44 -16.26
CA GLY A 7 -3.52 -25.47 -16.46
C GLY A 7 -3.74 -25.69 -17.95
N THR A 8 -2.92 -26.53 -18.58
CA THR A 8 -3.09 -26.90 -19.98
C THR A 8 -4.05 -28.08 -20.16
N LYS A 9 -4.96 -27.88 -21.13
CA LYS A 9 -5.83 -28.83 -21.87
C LYS A 9 -7.23 -29.13 -21.31
N SER A 10 -8.24 -28.54 -21.96
CA SER A 10 -9.21 -29.28 -22.80
C SER A 10 -9.99 -28.33 -23.72
N GLN A 11 -10.08 -28.68 -25.00
CA GLN A 11 -10.87 -28.03 -26.04
C GLN A 11 -12.15 -28.84 -26.35
N LEU A 12 -13.13 -28.12 -26.94
CA LEU A 12 -14.32 -28.52 -27.73
C LEU A 12 -15.64 -28.03 -27.09
N ILE A 13 -16.66 -27.48 -27.76
CA ILE A 13 -16.90 -26.55 -28.89
C ILE A 13 -18.47 -26.45 -29.02
N LEU A 14 -19.01 -25.31 -29.49
CA LEU A 14 -20.39 -24.97 -30.00
C LEU A 14 -21.51 -24.53 -28.99
N PRO A 15 -22.54 -23.75 -29.43
CA PRO A 15 -22.49 -22.41 -30.04
C PRO A 15 -23.52 -21.39 -29.49
N ALA A 16 -23.31 -20.12 -29.85
CA ALA A 16 -24.24 -19.01 -30.09
C ALA A 16 -25.65 -19.00 -29.45
N LEU A 17 -25.97 -17.91 -28.76
CA LEU A 17 -27.16 -17.09 -29.07
C LEU A 17 -27.02 -15.67 -28.51
N ALA A 18 -27.22 -14.71 -29.41
CA ALA A 18 -27.17 -13.27 -29.20
C ALA A 18 -28.30 -12.77 -28.30
N ARG A 19 -28.05 -11.68 -27.56
CA ARG A 19 -29.00 -10.58 -27.42
C ARG A 19 -28.30 -9.28 -27.02
N ALA A 20 -28.38 -8.32 -27.93
CA ALA A 20 -27.92 -6.96 -27.83
C ALA A 20 -28.64 -6.17 -26.74
N TRP A 21 -27.90 -5.44 -25.90
CA TRP A 21 -28.44 -4.31 -25.14
C TRP A 21 -27.56 -3.08 -25.39
N LYS A 22 -28.24 -2.02 -25.83
CA LYS A 22 -27.72 -0.74 -26.33
C LYS A 22 -27.08 0.08 -25.20
N LEU A 23 -25.85 0.54 -25.46
CA LEU A 23 -25.33 1.78 -24.88
C LEU A 23 -26.04 2.97 -25.54
N ARG A 24 -26.90 3.67 -24.79
CA ARG A 24 -27.12 5.12 -24.82
C ARG A 24 -28.22 5.45 -23.82
N ASP A 25 -28.05 6.57 -23.14
CA ASP A 25 -28.97 7.20 -22.18
C ASP A 25 -28.76 6.81 -20.71
N PHE A 26 -27.62 7.23 -20.14
CA PHE A 26 -27.54 7.50 -18.70
C PHE A 26 -26.58 8.68 -18.43
N LEU A 27 -26.94 9.85 -18.96
CA LEU A 27 -26.44 11.15 -18.52
C LEU A 27 -27.63 12.10 -18.44
N ALA A 28 -28.15 12.31 -17.23
CA ALA A 28 -28.71 13.59 -16.79
C ALA A 28 -29.13 13.51 -15.31
N LEU A 29 -28.61 14.47 -14.54
CA LEU A 29 -29.23 15.10 -13.37
C LEU A 29 -29.30 14.28 -12.07
N VAL A 30 -28.23 14.38 -11.28
CA VAL A 30 -28.39 14.49 -9.82
C VAL A 30 -27.66 15.76 -9.38
N PRO A 31 -28.34 16.71 -8.71
CA PRO A 31 -27.73 17.95 -8.28
C PRO A 31 -26.75 17.73 -7.14
N ILE A 32 -25.68 18.52 -7.21
CA ILE A 32 -24.76 18.87 -6.13
C ILE A 32 -25.58 19.61 -5.07
N ASP A 33 -25.69 19.08 -3.85
CA ASP A 33 -25.35 19.85 -2.65
C ASP A 33 -25.37 19.05 -1.35
N CYS A 34 -24.62 19.57 -0.39
CA CYS A 34 -24.60 19.26 1.04
C CYS A 34 -23.73 18.05 1.48
N ALA A 35 -22.47 18.40 1.70
CA ALA A 35 -21.57 17.80 2.67
C ALA A 35 -22.28 17.35 3.96
N ALA A 36 -22.49 16.04 4.08
CA ALA A 36 -22.59 15.37 5.36
C ALA A 36 -21.22 14.73 5.63
N TYR A 37 -20.35 15.51 6.27
CA TYR A 37 -19.11 14.99 6.87
C TYR A 37 -19.55 14.11 8.04
N ILE A 38 -19.78 12.82 7.78
CA ILE A 38 -19.97 11.85 8.86
C ILE A 38 -18.59 11.67 9.49
N SER A 39 -18.29 12.48 10.50
CA SER A 39 -17.21 12.20 11.42
C SER A 39 -17.59 10.92 12.16
N TYR A 40 -17.07 9.79 11.70
CA TYR A 40 -17.00 8.61 12.54
C TYR A 40 -16.01 8.95 13.66
N GLU A 41 -16.53 9.46 14.78
CA GLU A 41 -15.84 9.40 16.07
C GLU A 41 -15.80 7.93 16.47
N THR A 42 -14.90 7.18 15.83
CA THR A 42 -14.53 5.86 16.30
C THR A 42 -13.81 6.06 17.62
N LYS A 43 -14.55 5.94 18.73
CA LYS A 43 -14.00 5.67 20.05
C LYS A 43 -13.30 4.31 20.00
N ILE A 44 -12.10 4.28 19.44
CA ILE A 44 -11.16 3.19 19.66
C ILE A 44 -10.38 3.57 20.91
N ASP A 45 -10.79 3.02 22.05
CA ASP A 45 -9.98 2.99 23.27
C ASP A 45 -8.85 1.95 23.10
N THR A 46 -8.02 2.14 22.07
CA THR A 46 -6.66 1.61 22.02
C THR A 46 -5.80 2.78 22.43
N SER A 47 -5.06 2.68 23.53
CA SER A 47 -3.83 3.48 23.66
C SER A 47 -3.10 3.35 22.32
N MET A 48 -3.05 4.41 21.51
CA MET A 48 -2.45 4.34 20.18
C MET A 48 -1.03 3.81 20.36
N GLU A 49 -0.80 2.54 20.01
CA GLU A 49 0.51 1.93 20.14
C GLU A 49 1.45 2.74 19.26
N ALA A 50 2.34 3.48 19.92
CA ALA A 50 3.23 4.42 19.27
C ALA A 50 4.64 3.85 19.38
N TYR A 51 5.25 3.57 18.23
CA TYR A 51 6.53 2.90 18.13
C TYR A 51 7.65 3.91 17.92
N LYS A 52 8.78 3.70 18.59
CA LYS A 52 9.99 4.48 18.33
C LYS A 52 10.62 4.08 17.00
N ARG A 53 11.40 4.98 16.41
CA ARG A 53 12.10 4.73 15.15
C ARG A 53 12.93 3.44 15.14
N ASN A 54 13.61 3.10 16.24
CA ASN A 54 14.40 1.87 16.34
C ASN A 54 13.52 0.61 16.29
N GLN A 55 12.36 0.63 16.94
CA GLN A 55 11.38 -0.47 16.87
C GLN A 55 10.86 -0.63 15.45
N VAL A 56 10.51 0.47 14.78
CA VAL A 56 10.08 0.43 13.38
C VAL A 56 11.17 -0.13 12.46
N LEU A 57 12.43 0.27 12.64
CA LEU A 57 13.55 -0.24 11.86
C LEU A 57 13.79 -1.74 12.07
N GLU A 58 13.74 -2.19 13.32
CA GLU A 58 13.86 -3.60 13.69
C GLU A 58 12.71 -4.42 13.10
N ALA A 59 11.47 -3.97 13.23
CA ALA A 59 10.30 -4.65 12.68
C ALA A 59 10.34 -4.73 11.14
N ILE A 60 10.79 -3.67 10.46
CA ILE A 60 11.00 -3.68 9.01
C ILE A 60 12.08 -4.70 8.63
N ALA A 61 13.21 -4.73 9.35
CA ALA A 61 14.30 -5.68 9.09
C ALA A 61 13.84 -7.14 9.27
N ILE A 62 13.09 -7.45 10.33
CA ILE A 62 12.48 -8.77 10.56
C ILE A 62 11.52 -9.11 9.40
N THR A 63 10.67 -8.17 8.99
CA THR A 63 9.69 -8.39 7.92
C THR A 63 10.36 -8.67 6.57
N LEU A 64 11.48 -8.00 6.30
CA LEU A 64 12.31 -8.21 5.10
C LEU A 64 13.21 -9.45 5.17
N GLY A 65 13.31 -10.11 6.33
CA GLY A 65 14.13 -11.31 6.54
C GLY A 65 15.60 -11.04 6.89
N GLU A 66 15.97 -9.81 7.27
CA GLU A 66 17.31 -9.45 7.73
C GLU A 66 17.56 -9.82 9.22
N GLY A 67 16.50 -10.15 9.96
CA GLY A 67 16.54 -10.37 11.41
C GLY A 67 16.37 -9.06 12.21
N PRO A 68 16.56 -9.08 13.54
CA PRO A 68 16.28 -7.93 14.42
C PRO A 68 17.32 -6.79 14.30
N SER A 69 18.45 -7.04 13.64
CA SER A 69 19.49 -6.04 13.43
C SER A 69 19.37 -5.41 12.04
N PRO A 70 18.76 -4.22 11.91
CA PRO A 70 18.56 -3.60 10.61
C PRO A 70 19.89 -3.29 9.92
N SER A 71 19.98 -3.64 8.63
CA SER A 71 21.15 -3.30 7.82
C SER A 71 21.31 -1.78 7.67
N GLU A 72 22.52 -1.32 7.36
CA GLU A 72 22.77 0.09 7.04
C GLU A 72 21.99 0.56 5.80
N VAL A 73 21.67 -0.38 4.89
CA VAL A 73 20.84 -0.11 3.71
C VAL A 73 19.42 0.26 4.15
N VAL A 74 18.77 -0.55 5.01
CA VAL A 74 17.42 -0.27 5.53
C VAL A 74 17.40 1.03 6.35
N LYS A 75 18.36 1.22 7.25
CA LYS A 75 18.47 2.47 8.05
C LYS A 75 18.58 3.71 7.16
N THR A 76 19.43 3.64 6.13
CA THR A 76 19.65 4.73 5.18
C THR A 76 18.43 4.98 4.31
N ALA A 77 17.76 3.91 3.84
CA ALA A 77 16.53 4.00 3.07
C ALA A 77 15.43 4.73 3.85
N VAL A 78 15.11 4.25 5.06
CA VAL A 78 14.10 4.87 5.94
C VAL A 78 14.45 6.32 6.27
N LYS A 79 15.72 6.61 6.59
CA LYS A 79 16.17 7.98 6.84
C LYS A 79 15.87 8.90 5.65
N ARG A 80 16.29 8.50 4.45
CA ARG A 80 16.14 9.31 3.24
C ARG A 80 14.67 9.49 2.85
N LEU A 81 13.83 8.45 3.00
CA LEU A 81 12.39 8.55 2.79
C LEU A 81 11.75 9.61 3.70
N LEU A 82 12.06 9.58 5.00
CA LEU A 82 11.55 10.56 5.97
C LEU A 82 12.07 11.98 5.71
N ASP A 83 13.33 12.12 5.27
CA ASP A 83 13.92 13.43 4.95
C ASP A 83 13.28 14.03 3.69
N ILE A 84 13.05 13.21 2.65
CA ILE A 84 12.39 13.64 1.40
C ILE A 84 10.93 14.01 1.63
N ASP A 85 10.19 13.21 2.42
CA ASP A 85 8.80 13.51 2.75
C ASP A 85 8.68 14.83 3.53
N ARG A 86 9.64 15.15 4.39
CA ARG A 86 9.71 16.48 5.02
C ARG A 86 10.00 17.59 4.01
N HIS A 87 10.85 17.34 3.02
CA HIS A 87 11.28 18.34 2.04
C HIS A 87 10.16 18.74 1.05
N PHE A 88 9.25 17.83 0.70
CA PHE A 88 8.22 18.07 -0.32
C PHE A 88 7.12 19.08 0.05
N LYS A 89 7.20 19.79 1.18
CA LYS A 89 6.26 20.83 1.67
C LYS A 89 4.77 20.49 1.47
N ARG A 90 4.08 20.14 2.55
CA ARG A 90 2.63 19.87 2.51
C ARG A 90 1.83 21.16 2.25
N SER A 91 0.81 21.08 1.41
CA SER A 91 -0.23 22.10 1.22
C SER A 91 -1.59 21.51 1.65
N PRO A 92 -1.98 21.64 2.93
CA PRO A 92 -3.17 20.97 3.47
C PRO A 92 -4.50 21.35 2.79
N ARG A 93 -4.52 22.49 2.08
CA ARG A 93 -5.70 22.99 1.35
C ARG A 93 -5.73 22.52 -0.11
N SER A 94 -4.75 21.74 -0.56
CA SER A 94 -4.72 21.20 -1.91
C SER A 94 -5.75 20.08 -2.07
N ASN A 95 -6.39 20.00 -3.23
CA ASN A 95 -7.23 18.86 -3.60
C ASN A 95 -6.41 17.66 -4.10
N ASP A 96 -5.12 17.86 -4.38
CA ASP A 96 -4.19 16.81 -4.78
C ASP A 96 -3.66 16.07 -3.54
N PRO A 97 -3.96 14.77 -3.36
CA PRO A 97 -3.48 14.00 -2.23
C PRO A 97 -1.95 13.97 -2.09
N GLU A 98 -1.19 14.06 -3.19
CA GLU A 98 0.28 14.15 -3.17
C GLU A 98 0.76 15.41 -2.45
N GLN A 99 0.01 16.51 -2.55
CA GLN A 99 0.35 17.78 -1.93
C GLN A 99 -0.31 17.96 -0.56
N ALA A 100 -1.52 17.40 -0.38
CA ALA A 100 -2.31 17.54 0.82
C ALA A 100 -1.78 16.73 2.00
N ASN A 101 -1.08 15.62 1.73
CA ASN A 101 -0.71 14.62 2.74
C ASN A 101 0.81 14.48 2.90
N TYR A 102 1.22 13.97 4.07
CA TYR A 102 2.53 13.32 4.24
C TYR A 102 2.37 11.82 4.01
N ALA A 103 3.43 11.16 3.51
CA ALA A 103 3.43 9.71 3.36
C ALA A 103 3.57 9.02 4.72
N PHE A 104 4.43 9.56 5.60
CA PHE A 104 4.88 8.86 6.82
C PHE A 104 4.57 9.60 8.13
N PHE A 105 3.78 10.68 8.08
CA PHE A 105 3.43 11.49 9.25
C PHE A 105 1.93 11.80 9.28
N SER A 106 1.23 11.51 10.36
CA SER A 106 -0.20 11.80 10.52
C SER A 106 -0.48 13.25 10.85
N SER A 107 0.47 13.93 11.50
CA SER A 107 0.43 15.36 11.78
C SER A 107 1.58 16.10 11.09
N ASP A 108 1.77 17.37 11.45
CA ASP A 108 2.93 18.12 10.98
C ASP A 108 4.22 17.37 11.29
N ALA A 109 5.07 17.23 10.27
CA ALA A 109 6.28 16.46 10.39
C ALA A 109 7.23 17.13 11.40
N PRO A 110 7.64 16.43 12.48
CA PRO A 110 8.46 17.03 13.51
C PRO A 110 9.81 17.50 12.97
N GLY A 111 10.32 18.58 13.55
CA GLY A 111 11.65 19.12 13.24
C GLY A 111 12.77 18.11 13.49
N SER A 112 13.97 18.41 12.98
CA SER A 112 15.15 17.57 13.26
C SER A 112 15.48 17.58 14.76
N GLY A 113 15.77 16.40 15.31
CA GLY A 113 16.20 16.25 16.71
C GLY A 113 15.10 15.93 17.73
N VAL A 114 13.82 15.94 17.32
CA VAL A 114 12.71 15.47 18.16
C VAL A 114 12.56 13.96 18.01
N GLU A 115 12.29 13.27 19.12
CA GLU A 115 11.93 11.85 19.09
C GLU A 115 10.57 11.71 18.41
N VAL A 116 10.55 11.01 17.27
CA VAL A 116 9.33 10.76 16.49
C VAL A 116 8.78 9.41 16.91
N LEU A 117 7.52 9.41 17.31
CA LEU A 117 6.72 8.20 17.49
C LEU A 117 5.93 7.94 16.22
N PHE A 118 5.83 6.67 15.84
CA PHE A 118 5.13 6.20 14.66
C PHE A 118 3.94 5.36 15.08
N SER A 119 2.78 5.63 14.52
CA SER A 119 1.61 4.75 14.53
C SER A 119 1.89 3.45 13.75
N PRO A 120 1.06 2.41 13.93
CA PRO A 120 1.18 1.18 13.15
C PRO A 120 1.12 1.44 11.63
N TYR A 121 0.24 2.35 11.20
CA TYR A 121 0.13 2.72 9.79
C TYR A 121 1.39 3.41 9.25
N GLU A 122 1.98 4.35 10.00
CA GLU A 122 3.19 5.05 9.52
C GLU A 122 4.38 4.08 9.40
N ALA A 123 4.49 3.11 10.32
CA ALA A 123 5.46 2.02 10.21
C ALA A 123 5.20 1.17 8.95
N PHE A 124 3.94 0.85 8.66
CA PHE A 124 3.54 0.14 7.45
C PHE A 124 3.84 0.91 6.17
N ALA A 125 3.55 2.22 6.13
CA ALA A 125 3.89 3.09 5.02
C ALA A 125 5.42 3.13 4.79
N LEU A 126 6.22 3.16 5.86
CA LEU A 126 7.68 3.09 5.74
C LEU A 126 8.16 1.76 5.16
N LEU A 127 7.57 0.62 5.55
CA LEU A 127 7.85 -0.67 4.95
C LEU A 127 7.55 -0.66 3.44
N LEU A 128 6.37 -0.16 3.04
CA LEU A 128 6.02 -0.01 1.63
C LEU A 128 7.00 0.90 0.89
N GLY A 129 7.44 1.98 1.54
CA GLY A 129 8.46 2.88 0.99
C GLY A 129 9.76 2.14 0.69
N VAL A 130 10.24 1.30 1.62
CA VAL A 130 11.43 0.46 1.40
C VAL A 130 11.20 -0.56 0.28
N ASP A 131 10.03 -1.18 0.21
CA ASP A 131 9.69 -2.15 -0.84
C ASP A 131 9.67 -1.50 -2.23
N LEU A 132 9.14 -0.27 -2.35
CA LEU A 132 9.20 0.51 -3.59
C LEU A 132 10.66 0.79 -4.01
N LEU A 133 11.57 1.08 -3.08
CA LEU A 133 12.99 1.26 -3.39
C LEU A 133 13.62 -0.06 -3.89
N ASN A 134 13.22 -1.21 -3.33
CA ASN A 134 13.65 -2.52 -3.81
C ASN A 134 13.16 -2.80 -5.24
N HIS A 135 11.97 -2.29 -5.58
CA HIS A 135 11.41 -2.26 -6.93
C HIS A 135 12.02 -1.18 -7.85
N ARG A 136 13.14 -0.55 -7.44
CA ARG A 136 13.90 0.45 -8.21
C ARG A 136 13.15 1.77 -8.44
N TRP A 137 12.11 2.05 -7.67
CA TRP A 137 11.53 3.39 -7.66
C TRP A 137 12.52 4.38 -7.06
N THR A 138 12.56 5.61 -7.60
CA THR A 138 13.36 6.67 -6.97
C THR A 138 12.75 7.04 -5.63
N GLN A 139 13.56 7.57 -4.71
CA GLN A 139 13.09 7.95 -3.38
C GLN A 139 12.00 9.01 -3.43
N GLY A 140 12.15 10.02 -4.29
CA GLY A 140 11.12 11.03 -4.53
C GLY A 140 9.83 10.43 -5.06
N THR A 141 9.92 9.53 -6.06
CA THR A 141 8.75 8.87 -6.63
C THR A 141 8.03 7.99 -5.61
N ALA A 142 8.77 7.23 -4.79
CA ALA A 142 8.18 6.39 -3.75
C ALA A 142 7.38 7.20 -2.74
N VAL A 143 7.92 8.35 -2.29
CA VAL A 143 7.21 9.25 -1.38
C VAL A 143 5.94 9.81 -2.03
N LYS A 144 6.02 10.28 -3.27
CA LYS A 144 4.85 10.82 -4.00
C LYS A 144 3.73 9.78 -4.14
N ILE A 145 4.09 8.56 -4.53
CA ILE A 145 3.15 7.43 -4.63
C ILE A 145 2.45 7.21 -3.29
N LEU A 146 3.20 7.16 -2.17
CA LEU A 146 2.61 6.88 -0.87
C LEU A 146 1.79 8.04 -0.31
N ARG A 147 2.13 9.29 -0.63
CA ARG A 147 1.26 10.44 -0.32
C ARG A 147 -0.06 10.37 -1.08
N GLN A 148 0.00 10.03 -2.37
CA GLN A 148 -1.18 9.84 -3.20
C GLN A 148 -2.05 8.69 -2.70
N ALA A 149 -1.42 7.58 -2.30
CA ALA A 149 -2.08 6.37 -1.84
C ALA A 149 -2.65 6.48 -0.42
N ARG A 150 -2.14 7.39 0.42
CA ARG A 150 -2.47 7.45 1.84
C ARG A 150 -3.97 7.42 2.17
N PRO A 151 -4.84 8.23 1.52
CA PRO A 151 -6.27 8.20 1.81
C PRO A 151 -6.93 6.84 1.58
N LEU A 152 -6.33 5.99 0.74
CA LEU A 152 -6.79 4.63 0.46
C LEU A 152 -6.12 3.61 1.39
N LEU A 153 -4.81 3.76 1.63
CA LEU A 153 -4.01 2.81 2.41
C LEU A 153 -4.31 2.85 3.90
N GLU A 154 -4.48 4.02 4.49
CA GLU A 154 -4.67 4.16 5.95
C GLU A 154 -5.95 3.46 6.46
N PRO A 155 -7.14 3.70 5.88
CA PRO A 155 -8.35 2.97 6.30
C PRO A 155 -8.26 1.48 5.95
N LYS A 156 -7.71 1.12 4.78
CA LYS A 156 -7.60 -0.28 4.37
C LYS A 156 -6.61 -1.06 5.24
N HIS A 157 -5.53 -0.42 5.72
CA HIS A 157 -4.61 -1.01 6.68
C HIS A 157 -5.30 -1.34 8.00
N ALA A 158 -6.10 -0.41 8.54
CA ALA A 158 -6.90 -0.65 9.75
C ALA A 158 -7.90 -1.80 9.54
N GLU A 159 -8.55 -1.85 8.38
CA GLU A 159 -9.45 -2.93 8.01
C GLU A 159 -8.74 -4.29 7.93
N ILE A 160 -7.59 -4.36 7.25
CA ILE A 160 -6.79 -5.58 7.14
C ILE A 160 -6.42 -6.12 8.53
N LEU A 161 -5.94 -5.27 9.44
CA LEU A 161 -5.54 -5.69 10.79
C LEU A 161 -6.72 -6.13 11.66
N SER A 162 -7.96 -5.76 11.31
CA SER A 162 -9.16 -6.23 12.02
C SER A 162 -9.56 -7.67 11.67
N TRP A 163 -9.00 -8.24 10.60
CA TRP A 163 -9.30 -9.59 10.16
C TRP A 163 -8.57 -10.64 11.00
N ASN A 164 -9.19 -11.81 11.21
CA ASN A 164 -8.60 -12.90 11.96
C ASN A 164 -7.41 -13.54 11.20
N PRO A 165 -6.16 -13.46 11.72
CA PRO A 165 -5.00 -14.06 11.06
C PRO A 165 -5.12 -15.58 10.87
N GLU A 166 -5.73 -16.30 11.82
CA GLU A 166 -5.86 -17.76 11.76
C GLU A 166 -6.72 -18.21 10.58
N GLU A 167 -7.73 -17.42 10.21
CA GLU A 167 -8.56 -17.68 9.03
C GLU A 167 -7.92 -17.19 7.74
N LEU A 168 -7.19 -16.07 7.80
CA LEU A 168 -6.55 -15.47 6.64
C LEU A 168 -5.44 -16.34 6.07
N PHE A 169 -4.60 -16.91 6.93
CA PHE A 169 -3.39 -17.66 6.57
C PHE A 169 -3.57 -19.18 6.66
N ASN A 170 -4.81 -19.68 6.74
CA ASN A 170 -5.10 -21.11 6.71
C ASN A 170 -4.87 -21.67 5.30
N TRP A 171 -3.85 -22.52 5.15
CA TRP A 171 -3.44 -23.06 3.85
C TRP A 171 -4.51 -23.89 3.16
N GLU A 172 -5.30 -24.66 3.90
CA GLU A 172 -6.39 -25.48 3.33
C GLU A 172 -7.44 -24.57 2.69
N LYS A 173 -7.88 -23.52 3.40
CA LYS A 173 -8.83 -22.54 2.88
C LYS A 173 -8.27 -21.72 1.72
N VAL A 174 -6.97 -21.43 1.71
CA VAL A 174 -6.31 -20.75 0.58
C VAL A 174 -6.34 -21.65 -0.66
N ALA A 175 -5.97 -22.92 -0.51
CA ALA A 175 -5.97 -23.90 -1.60
C ALA A 175 -7.38 -24.14 -2.15
N GLU A 176 -8.40 -24.24 -1.29
CA GLU A 176 -9.81 -24.39 -1.70
C GLU A 176 -10.33 -23.20 -2.52
N ARG A 177 -9.83 -21.99 -2.27
CA ARG A 177 -10.26 -20.77 -2.97
C ARG A 177 -9.51 -20.53 -4.28
N ALA A 178 -8.33 -21.10 -4.45
CA ALA A 178 -7.49 -20.88 -5.62
C ALA A 178 -8.15 -21.40 -6.89
N ARG A 179 -8.24 -20.57 -7.93
CA ARG A 179 -8.72 -20.97 -9.26
C ARG A 179 -7.61 -20.85 -10.30
N PRO A 180 -7.64 -21.66 -11.38
CA PRO A 180 -6.73 -21.49 -12.50
C PRO A 180 -6.80 -20.05 -13.05
N GLY A 181 -5.64 -19.41 -13.19
CA GLY A 181 -5.52 -18.02 -13.63
C GLY A 181 -5.54 -16.96 -12.52
N ASP A 182 -5.78 -17.36 -11.26
CA ASP A 182 -5.62 -16.47 -10.11
C ASP A 182 -4.14 -16.24 -9.80
N LEU A 183 -3.86 -15.11 -9.12
CA LEU A 183 -2.55 -14.88 -8.54
C LEU A 183 -2.34 -15.84 -7.37
N ALA A 184 -1.22 -16.55 -7.38
CA ALA A 184 -0.83 -17.38 -6.24
C ALA A 184 -0.52 -16.48 -5.03
N VAL A 185 -1.44 -16.42 -4.08
CA VAL A 185 -1.34 -15.65 -2.84
C VAL A 185 -1.39 -16.59 -1.64
N ALA A 186 -0.79 -16.16 -0.53
CA ALA A 186 -0.77 -16.93 0.72
C ALA A 186 -1.93 -16.58 1.66
N THR A 187 -2.96 -15.89 1.17
CA THR A 187 -4.06 -15.36 2.00
C THR A 187 -5.42 -15.62 1.35
N THR A 188 -6.45 -15.84 2.17
CA THR A 188 -7.83 -16.04 1.68
C THR A 188 -8.50 -14.75 1.22
N ARG A 189 -7.92 -13.58 1.58
CA ARG A 189 -8.40 -12.23 1.26
C ARG A 189 -7.21 -11.32 0.90
N PRO A 190 -6.62 -11.47 -0.30
CA PRO A 190 -5.51 -10.62 -0.72
C PRO A 190 -6.02 -9.20 -1.05
N VAL A 191 -5.33 -8.21 -0.50
CA VAL A 191 -5.43 -6.81 -0.89
C VAL A 191 -4.09 -6.40 -1.47
N SER A 192 -4.09 -5.69 -2.60
CA SER A 192 -2.88 -5.28 -3.30
C SER A 192 -2.84 -3.77 -3.53
N LEU A 193 -1.66 -3.17 -3.36
CA LEU A 193 -1.35 -1.86 -3.92
C LEU A 193 -0.85 -2.07 -5.34
N ALA A 194 -1.56 -1.51 -6.32
CA ALA A 194 -1.17 -1.50 -7.72
C ALA A 194 -0.74 -0.09 -8.12
N ILE A 195 0.42 0.01 -8.75
CA ILE A 195 0.99 1.26 -9.28
C ILE A 195 1.26 1.05 -10.77
N CYS A 196 0.54 1.77 -11.62
CA CYS A 196 0.72 1.75 -13.07
C CYS A 196 1.36 3.05 -13.54
N SER A 197 2.44 2.94 -14.32
CA SER A 197 3.21 4.09 -14.81
C SER A 197 3.28 4.12 -16.32
N ARG A 198 2.62 5.10 -16.93
CA ARG A 198 2.56 5.35 -18.37
C ARG A 198 3.80 6.08 -18.89
N LEU A 199 4.99 5.54 -18.63
CA LEU A 199 6.22 6.04 -19.23
C LEU A 199 6.32 5.57 -20.69
N GLY A 200 6.27 6.49 -21.65
CA GLY A 200 6.65 6.22 -23.05
C GLY A 200 5.55 6.20 -24.12
N ARG A 201 4.34 6.76 -23.90
CA ARG A 201 3.40 7.02 -25.00
C ARG A 201 3.77 8.31 -25.76
N PRO A 202 3.64 8.36 -27.10
CA PRO A 202 3.92 9.57 -27.87
C PRO A 202 3.03 10.73 -27.42
N VAL A 203 3.69 11.88 -27.24
CA VAL A 203 3.18 13.10 -26.66
C VAL A 203 2.35 13.86 -27.69
N ASP A 204 1.03 13.71 -27.65
CA ASP A 204 0.13 14.79 -28.09
C ASP A 204 -0.31 15.70 -26.91
N HIS A 205 -0.03 15.27 -25.66
CA HIS A 205 -0.29 16.05 -24.45
C HIS A 205 0.94 16.03 -23.53
N ALA A 206 1.62 17.17 -23.45
CA ALA A 206 2.92 17.38 -22.81
C ALA A 206 2.95 17.29 -21.26
N SER A 207 2.12 16.45 -20.62
CA SER A 207 2.12 16.32 -19.16
C SER A 207 1.68 14.98 -18.59
N ASP A 208 1.46 13.94 -19.39
CA ASP A 208 0.84 12.69 -18.91
C ASP A 208 1.85 11.71 -18.27
N GLU A 209 2.67 12.19 -17.33
CA GLU A 209 3.35 11.35 -16.34
C GLU A 209 2.37 10.87 -15.24
N THR A 210 1.11 10.65 -15.58
CA THR A 210 0.11 10.23 -14.61
C THR A 210 0.41 8.81 -14.16
N ARG A 211 0.59 8.66 -12.86
CA ARG A 211 0.70 7.38 -12.18
C ARG A 211 -0.67 7.07 -11.60
N GLU A 212 -1.22 5.93 -11.99
CA GLU A 212 -2.44 5.44 -11.36
C GLU A 212 -2.05 4.58 -10.17
N VAL A 213 -2.53 4.95 -8.99
CA VAL A 213 -2.27 4.25 -7.74
C VAL A 213 -3.61 3.79 -7.19
N ALA A 214 -3.75 2.48 -6.99
CA ALA A 214 -5.00 1.87 -6.55
C ALA A 214 -4.74 0.83 -5.46
N VAL A 215 -5.67 0.73 -4.51
CA VAL A 215 -5.73 -0.34 -3.52
C VAL A 215 -6.88 -1.25 -3.92
N LEU A 216 -6.56 -2.49 -4.26
CA LEU A 216 -7.45 -3.41 -4.96
C LEU A 216 -7.65 -4.69 -4.14
N GLU A 217 -8.89 -5.16 -4.08
CA GLU A 217 -9.24 -6.44 -3.47
C GLU A 217 -9.10 -7.61 -4.45
N ASN A 218 -9.39 -8.81 -3.96
CA ASN A 218 -9.34 -10.01 -4.76
C ASN A 218 -10.33 -9.92 -5.95
N GLY A 219 -9.85 -10.29 -7.14
CA GLY A 219 -10.63 -10.22 -8.38
C GLY A 219 -10.60 -8.86 -9.09
N GLU A 220 -10.21 -7.77 -8.42
CA GLU A 220 -10.10 -6.44 -9.05
C GLU A 220 -8.74 -6.22 -9.72
N LEU A 221 -7.69 -6.87 -9.20
CA LEU A 221 -6.31 -6.71 -9.66
C LEU A 221 -6.12 -7.08 -11.13
N MET A 222 -6.61 -8.26 -11.55
CA MET A 222 -6.40 -8.74 -12.92
C MET A 222 -7.16 -7.89 -13.96
N PRO A 223 -8.45 -7.54 -13.77
CA PRO A 223 -9.12 -6.56 -14.61
C PRO A 223 -8.39 -5.22 -14.69
N PHE A 224 -7.89 -4.70 -13.55
CA PHE A 224 -7.14 -3.46 -13.49
C PHE A 224 -5.85 -3.52 -14.32
N ILE A 225 -5.02 -4.55 -14.11
CA ILE A 225 -3.76 -4.73 -14.87
C ILE A 225 -4.04 -4.92 -16.37
N ARG A 226 -5.08 -5.66 -16.73
CA ARG A 226 -5.44 -5.87 -18.15
C ARG A 226 -5.93 -4.59 -18.82
N ARG A 227 -6.66 -3.72 -18.11
CA ARG A 227 -7.05 -2.39 -18.61
C ARG A 227 -5.81 -1.55 -18.90
N GLU A 228 -4.81 -1.64 -18.03
CA GLU A 228 -3.53 -0.95 -18.19
C GLU A 228 -2.51 -1.76 -19.04
N ALA A 229 -2.97 -2.65 -19.92
CA ALA A 229 -2.08 -3.45 -20.77
C ALA A 229 -1.13 -2.57 -21.60
N GLY A 230 0.15 -2.98 -21.65
CA GLY A 230 1.22 -2.22 -22.30
C GLY A 230 1.84 -1.13 -21.43
N ILE A 231 1.51 -1.08 -20.14
CA ILE A 231 2.05 -0.13 -19.16
C ILE A 231 2.85 -0.91 -18.10
N SER A 232 3.94 -0.32 -17.60
CA SER A 232 4.70 -0.90 -16.48
C SER A 232 3.87 -0.84 -15.20
N SER A 233 3.77 -1.96 -14.49
CA SER A 233 3.05 -2.07 -13.21
C SER A 233 3.93 -2.62 -12.10
N THR A 234 3.78 -2.06 -10.90
CA THR A 234 4.29 -2.63 -9.64
C THR A 234 3.08 -3.02 -8.80
N VAL A 235 3.10 -4.24 -8.26
CA VAL A 235 2.03 -4.76 -7.40
C VAL A 235 2.63 -5.28 -6.11
N ILE A 236 2.11 -4.80 -4.98
CA ILE A 236 2.56 -5.16 -3.64
C ILE A 236 1.38 -5.73 -2.85
N GLU A 237 1.51 -6.95 -2.32
CA GLU A 237 0.48 -7.58 -1.49
C GLU A 237 0.48 -6.94 -0.08
N LEU A 238 -0.62 -6.28 0.29
CA LEU A 238 -0.75 -5.54 1.53
C LEU A 238 -1.13 -6.42 2.72
N THR A 239 -2.03 -7.40 2.53
CA THR A 239 -2.58 -8.22 3.62
C THR A 239 -1.47 -8.90 4.43
N ARG A 240 -0.62 -9.69 3.76
CA ARG A 240 0.49 -10.38 4.42
C ARG A 240 1.53 -9.43 4.98
N LEU A 241 1.84 -8.33 4.28
CA LEU A 241 2.83 -7.35 4.77
C LEU A 241 2.36 -6.67 6.06
N ALA A 242 1.08 -6.29 6.14
CA ALA A 242 0.52 -5.64 7.32
C ALA A 242 0.59 -6.56 8.54
N HIS A 243 0.13 -7.81 8.44
CA HIS A 243 0.18 -8.75 9.56
C HIS A 243 1.62 -9.12 9.95
N ARG A 244 2.51 -9.36 8.98
CA ARG A 244 3.92 -9.68 9.29
C ARG A 244 4.60 -8.53 10.01
N LEU A 245 4.36 -7.29 9.59
CA LEU A 245 4.91 -6.12 10.25
C LEU A 245 4.31 -5.94 11.64
N GLN A 246 3.00 -6.10 11.81
CA GLN A 246 2.34 -5.98 13.11
C GLN A 246 2.85 -7.02 14.11
N SER A 247 3.05 -8.27 13.68
CA SER A 247 3.69 -9.30 14.51
C SER A 247 5.12 -8.91 14.89
N ALA A 248 5.92 -8.42 13.93
CA ALA A 248 7.28 -7.99 14.22
C ALA A 248 7.34 -6.78 15.17
N LEU A 249 6.43 -5.81 15.02
CA LEU A 249 6.31 -4.65 15.91
C LEU A 249 5.99 -5.07 17.35
N ALA A 250 5.09 -6.03 17.54
CA ALA A 250 4.73 -6.57 18.85
C ALA A 250 5.90 -7.28 19.56
N GLU A 251 6.86 -7.80 18.80
CA GLU A 251 8.07 -8.44 19.35
C GLU A 251 9.20 -7.45 19.67
N THR A 252 9.15 -6.22 19.14
CA THR A 252 10.22 -5.23 19.35
C THR A 252 10.19 -4.61 20.75
N THR A 253 11.37 -4.29 21.29
CA THR A 253 11.47 -3.62 22.59
C THR A 253 11.97 -2.17 22.45
N PRO A 254 11.38 -1.19 23.17
CA PRO A 254 11.87 0.19 23.13
C PRO A 254 13.27 0.31 23.77
N SER A 255 14.33 0.36 22.97
CA SER A 255 15.66 0.71 23.47
C SER A 255 15.79 2.22 23.72
N LYS A 256 16.39 2.61 24.85
CA LYS A 256 16.80 4.00 25.11
C LYS A 256 18.00 4.33 24.24
N ARG A 257 17.95 5.45 23.50
CA ARG A 257 19.13 6.00 22.83
C ARG A 257 20.17 6.33 23.91
N GLY A 258 21.24 5.54 23.98
CA GLY A 258 22.33 5.79 24.92
C GLY A 258 22.97 7.15 24.65
N ARG A 259 22.91 8.07 25.62
CA ARG A 259 24.10 8.86 25.93
C ARG A 259 25.04 7.87 26.61
N GLY A 260 26.11 7.46 25.93
CA GLY A 260 27.23 6.83 26.63
C GLY A 260 27.69 7.80 27.71
N SER A 261 27.53 7.40 28.97
CA SER A 261 28.39 7.88 30.05
C SER A 261 29.68 7.07 29.97
N ALA A 262 30.80 7.81 30.03
CA ALA A 262 32.20 7.38 29.99
C ALA A 262 32.76 7.04 28.60
#